data_AF-A0A6N2S6K8-F1
#
_entry.id   AF-A0A6N2S6K8-F1
#
_cell.length_a   1.000
_cell.length_b   1.000
_cell.length_c   1.000
_cell.angle_alpha   90.00
_cell.angle_beta   90.00
_cell.angle_gamma   90.00
#
_symmetry.space_group_name_H-M   'P 1'
#
loop_
_entity.id
_entity.type
_entity.pdbx_description
1 polymer ?
#
loop_
_entity_poly.entity_id
_entity_poly.type
_entity_poly.pdbx_seq_one_letter_code
_entity_poly.pdbx_strand_id
1 'polypeptide(L)' 'MCKVISVANQKGGVAKSTTTLNLGVGLARQGKKVLLIDADPQGTDYEGIY' A
#
# COMPACT_ATOMS: atom_id res chain seq x y z
N MET A 1 -12.76 -15.77 -0.23
CA MET A 1 -13.27 -14.38 -0.25
C MET A 1 -12.09 -13.44 -0.03
N CYS A 2 -11.99 -12.34 -0.79
CA CYS A 2 -10.91 -11.36 -0.64
C CYS A 2 -11.30 -10.29 0.39
N LYS A 3 -10.34 -9.78 1.17
CA LYS A 3 -10.55 -8.63 2.07
C LYS A 3 -9.94 -7.39 1.44
N VAL A 4 -10.73 -6.33 1.31
CA VAL A 4 -10.29 -5.04 0.75
C VAL A 4 -10.00 -4.07 1.90
N ILE A 5 -8.84 -3.44 1.87
CA ILE A 5 -8.38 -2.45 2.85
C ILE A 5 -8.01 -1.19 2.09
N SER A 6 -8.59 -0.05 2.47
CA SER A 6 -8.26 1.27 1.90
C SER A 6 -7.51 2.10 2.92
N VAL A 7 -6.38 2.67 2.52
CA VAL A 7 -5.57 3.59 3.32
C VAL A 7 -5.70 4.98 2.72
N ALA A 8 -6.56 5.80 3.31
CA ALA A 8 -6.91 7.12 2.80
C ALA A 8 -6.73 8.21 3.86
N ASN A 9 -6.26 9.37 3.42
CA ASN A 9 -6.18 10.60 4.19
C ASN A 9 -6.06 11.77 3.21
N GLN A 10 -6.86 12.82 3.44
CA GLN A 10 -6.95 14.03 2.64
C GLN A 10 -5.70 14.93 2.70
N LYS A 11 -4.75 14.64 3.59
CA LYS A 11 -3.47 15.35 3.68
C LYS A 11 -2.35 14.60 2.93
N GLY A 12 -1.53 15.34 2.19
CA GLY A 12 -0.28 14.83 1.58
C GLY A 12 0.83 14.61 2.63
N GLY A 13 1.79 13.73 2.34
CA GLY A 13 2.96 13.51 3.22
C GLY A 13 2.66 12.83 4.56
N VAL A 14 1.54 12.12 4.68
CA VAL A 14 1.12 11.41 5.91
C VAL A 14 1.33 9.89 5.87
N ALA A 15 2.28 9.44 5.03
CA ALA A 15 2.72 8.04 4.94
C ALA A 15 1.65 7.00 4.50
N LYS A 16 0.63 7.41 3.73
CA LYS A 16 -0.40 6.48 3.19
C LYS A 16 0.19 5.36 2.34
N SER A 17 0.99 5.70 1.33
CA SER A 17 1.61 4.73 0.42
C SER A 17 2.65 3.87 1.13
N THR A 18 3.43 4.47 2.05
CA THR A 18 4.39 3.74 2.91
C THR A 18 3.69 2.71 3.80
N THR A 19 2.54 3.09 4.39
CA THR A 19 1.73 2.20 5.22
C THR A 19 1.13 1.07 4.39
N THR A 20 0.61 1.39 3.21
CA THR A 20 0.02 0.42 2.27
C THR A 20 1.05 -0.62 1.82
N LEU A 21 2.26 -0.18 1.45
CA LEU A 21 3.36 -1.07 1.07
C LEU A 21 3.76 -2.00 2.22
N ASN A 22 4.03 -1.46 3.41
CA ASN A 22 4.48 -2.25 4.55
C ASN A 22 3.42 -3.24 5.04
N LEU A 23 2.14 -2.84 5.02
CA LEU A 23 1.03 -3.75 5.31
C LEU A 23 0.97 -4.90 4.30
N GLY A 24 1.12 -4.59 3.00
CA GLY A 24 1.18 -5.58 1.93
C GLY A 24 2.33 -6.57 2.11
N VAL A 25 3.54 -6.07 2.36
CA VAL A 25 4.75 -6.89 2.61
C VAL A 25 4.54 -7.78 3.84
N GLY A 26 3.99 -7.23 4.94
CA GLY A 26 3.71 -8.00 6.15
C GLY A 26 2.71 -9.14 5.91
N LEU A 27 1.64 -8.88 5.15
CA LEU A 27 0.64 -9.89 4.78
C LEU A 27 1.23 -10.95 3.83
N ALA A 28 2.03 -10.54 2.85
CA ALA A 28 2.71 -11.47 1.94
C ALA A 28 3.69 -12.39 2.69
N ARG A 29 4.46 -11.84 3.65
CA ARG A 29 5.34 -12.62 4.54
C ARG A 29 4.59 -13.64 5.40
N GLN A 30 3.32 -13.42 5.69
CA GLN A 30 2.44 -14.37 6.36
C GLN A 30 1.77 -15.38 5.40
N GLY A 31 2.23 -15.46 4.14
CA GLY A 31 1.73 -16.39 3.13
C GLY A 31 0.38 -15.99 2.52
N LYS A 32 -0.07 -14.74 2.70
CA LYS A 32 -1.30 -14.25 2.05
C LYS A 32 -1.01 -13.81 0.63
N LYS A 33 -1.95 -14.07 -0.28
CA LYS A 33 -1.94 -13.44 -1.61
C LYS A 33 -2.39 -11.99 -1.45
N VAL A 34 -1.55 -11.06 -1.91
CA VAL A 34 -1.76 -9.61 -1.75
C VAL A 34 -1.72 -8.96 -3.11
N LEU A 35 -2.63 -8.01 -3.34
CA LEU A 35 -2.62 -7.09 -4.46
C LEU A 35 -2.58 -5.67 -3.89
N LEU A 36 -1.58 -4.89 -4.29
CA LEU A 36 -1.52 -3.46 -3.99
C LEU A 36 -2.09 -2.68 -5.17
N ILE A 37 -2.92 -1.68 -4.87
CA ILE A 37 -3.51 -0.78 -5.86
C ILE A 37 -3.17 0.63 -5.40
N ASP A 38 -2.46 1.38 -6.24
CA ASP A 38 -2.25 2.82 -6.05
C ASP A 38 -3.34 3.56 -6.82
N ALA A 39 -4.15 4.33 -6.10
CA ALA A 39 -5.19 5.18 -6.66
C ALA A 39 -4.97 6.66 -6.26
N ASP A 40 -3.75 7.01 -5.81
CA ASP A 40 -3.39 8.39 -5.51
C ASP A 40 -3.07 9.13 -6.83
N PRO A 41 -3.80 10.21 -7.17
CA PRO A 41 -3.57 10.96 -8.41
C PRO A 41 -2.18 11.60 -8.49
N GLN A 42 -1.45 11.70 -7.38
CA GLN A 42 -0.07 12.20 -7.40
C GLN A 42 0.97 11.14 -7.77
N GLY A 43 0.60 9.85 -7.83
CA GLY A 43 1.52 8.74 -8.07
C GLY A 43 2.53 8.57 -6.92
N THR A 44 2.88 7.33 -6.59
CA THR A 44 3.94 7.09 -5.60
C THR A 44 5.29 6.91 -6.31
N ASP A 45 6.29 7.75 -5.98
CA ASP A 45 7.70 7.53 -6.38
C ASP A 45 8.28 6.37 -5.57
N TYR A 46 8.05 5.14 -6.03
CA TYR A 46 8.79 3.97 -5.56
C TYR A 46 10.11 3.87 -6.35
N GLU A 47 11.11 4.68 -5.99
CA GLU A 47 12.49 4.36 -6.39
C GLU A 47 12.95 3.12 -5.64
N GLY A 48 12.87 1.98 -6.33
CA GLY A 48 13.64 0.77 -6.10
C GLY A 48 13.71 0.26 -4.67
N ILE A 49 12.65 -0.42 -4.20
CA ILE A 49 12.84 -1.53 -3.25
C ILE A 49 11.80 -2.63 -3.52
N TYR A 50 12.32 -3.76 -4.02
CA TYR A 50 11.71 -5.06 -4.37
C TYR A 50 11.02 -5.16 -5.74
#